data_AF-A0A191YPJ7-F1
#
_entry.id   AF-A0A191YPJ7-F1
#
_cell.length_a   1.000
_cell.length_b   1.000
_cell.length_c   1.000
_cell.angle_alpha   90.00
_cell.angle_beta   90.00
_cell.angle_gamma   90.00
#
_symmetry.space_group_name_H-M   'P 1'
#
loop_
_entity.id
_entity.type
_entity.pdbx_description
1 polymer ?
#
loop_
_entity_poly.entity_id
_entity_poly.type
_entity_poly.pdbx_seq_one_letter_code
_entity_poly.pdbx_strand_id
1 'polypeptide(L)'
;MPEVIELEFHSKDVSEFQLRRLVRASLRKYTVPVTAFISDAFIADDTCVGVSFDHSEKDDAYHRADGSILHTGKIQSARKEGRFWLLETQDGNYVIASFRRDLGRASFSKLLQSADRF
;
A
#
# COMPACT_ATOMS: atom_id res chain seq x y z
N MET A 1 18.09 11.92 -41.60
CA MET A 1 18.37 12.41 -40.22
C MET A 1 17.55 11.51 -39.30
N PRO A 2 18.13 10.88 -38.27
CA PRO A 2 17.33 10.08 -37.36
C PRO A 2 16.44 11.01 -36.53
N GLU A 3 15.16 10.68 -36.44
CA GLU A 3 14.17 11.38 -35.64
C GLU A 3 14.46 11.03 -34.16
N VAL A 4 14.89 12.02 -33.38
CA VAL A 4 15.14 11.85 -31.95
C VAL A 4 13.81 12.02 -31.24
N ILE A 5 13.28 10.91 -30.71
CA ILE A 5 12.09 10.92 -29.86
C ILE A 5 12.57 11.13 -28.42
N GLU A 6 12.28 12.30 -27.84
CA GLU A 6 12.46 12.53 -26.41
C GLU A 6 11.35 11.80 -25.63
N LEU A 7 11.76 10.83 -24.81
CA LEU A 7 10.87 10.09 -23.91
C LEU A 7 11.10 10.59 -22.47
N GLU A 8 10.10 11.22 -21.88
CA GLU A 8 10.07 11.49 -20.44
C GLU A 8 9.38 10.32 -19.72
N PHE A 9 10.17 9.58 -18.92
CA PHE A 9 9.64 8.55 -18.04
C PHE A 9 9.25 9.18 -16.69
N HIS A 10 7.95 9.34 -16.45
CA HIS A 10 7.44 9.68 -15.12
C HIS A 10 7.31 8.42 -14.26
N SER A 11 8.44 7.81 -13.87
CA SER A 11 8.42 6.77 -12.86
C SER A 11 8.08 7.36 -11.50
N LYS A 12 7.26 6.66 -10.72
CA LYS A 12 7.20 6.93 -9.29
C LYS A 12 8.50 6.44 -8.67
N ASP A 13 9.38 7.37 -8.33
CA ASP A 13 10.63 7.05 -7.64
C ASP A 13 10.32 6.47 -6.26
N VAL A 14 10.49 5.16 -6.13
CA VAL A 14 10.42 4.48 -4.84
C VAL A 14 11.74 4.74 -4.12
N SER A 15 11.72 5.58 -3.09
CA SER A 15 12.91 5.92 -2.33
C SER A 15 13.55 4.68 -1.69
N GLU A 16 14.86 4.74 -1.43
CA GLU A 16 15.58 3.66 -0.73
C GLU A 16 14.93 3.31 0.62
N PHE A 17 14.39 4.32 1.31
CA PHE A 17 13.63 4.12 2.54
C PHE A 17 12.41 3.24 2.32
N GLN A 18 11.63 3.48 1.27
CA GLN A 18 10.44 2.70 0.94
C GLN A 18 10.82 1.29 0.51
N LEU A 19 11.83 1.12 -0.35
CA LEU A 19 12.34 -0.20 -0.77
C LEU A 19 12.77 -1.04 0.44
N ARG A 20 13.58 -0.48 1.34
CA ARG A 20 14.01 -1.17 2.57
C ARG A 20 12.82 -1.56 3.45
N ARG A 21 11.74 -0.76 3.45
CA ARG A 21 10.53 -1.08 4.23
C ARG A 21 9.65 -2.13 3.56
N LEU A 22 9.55 -2.12 2.23
CA LEU A 22 8.85 -3.14 1.45
C LEU A 22 9.51 -4.50 1.63
N VAL A 23 10.83 -4.61 1.45
CA VAL A 23 11.57 -5.87 1.67
C VAL A 23 11.41 -6.40 3.10
N ARG A 24 11.46 -5.51 4.10
CA ARG A 24 11.25 -5.91 5.50
C ARG A 24 9.82 -6.35 5.78
N ALA A 25 8.85 -5.81 5.06
CA ALA A 25 7.45 -6.22 5.18
C ALA A 25 7.25 -7.58 4.51
N SER A 26 7.73 -7.79 3.28
CA SER A 26 7.53 -9.04 2.54
C SER A 26 8.20 -10.25 3.19
N LEU A 27 9.35 -10.07 3.84
CA LEU A 27 10.02 -11.17 4.55
C LEU A 27 9.34 -11.58 5.88
N ARG A 28 8.31 -10.86 6.33
CA ARG A 28 7.59 -11.18 7.56
C ARG A 28 6.52 -12.25 7.30
N LYS A 29 6.37 -13.16 8.26
CA LYS A 29 5.21 -14.05 8.35
C LYS A 29 4.04 -13.32 9.03
N TYR A 30 2.95 -13.13 8.29
CA TYR A 30 1.70 -12.55 8.79
C TYR A 30 0.73 -13.64 9.21
N THR A 31 -0.22 -13.29 10.09
CA THR A 31 -1.26 -14.24 10.55
C THR A 31 -2.27 -14.61 9.47
N VAL A 32 -2.37 -13.81 8.40
CA VAL A 32 -3.29 -13.99 7.28
C VAL A 32 -2.53 -13.89 5.95
N PRO A 33 -3.04 -14.47 4.84
CA PRO A 33 -2.49 -14.24 3.51
C PRO A 33 -2.54 -12.74 3.16
N VAL A 34 -1.41 -12.19 2.72
CA VAL A 34 -1.31 -10.77 2.31
C VAL A 34 -1.57 -10.66 0.82
N THR A 35 -2.50 -9.79 0.45
CA THR A 35 -2.86 -9.46 -0.93
C THR A 35 -1.81 -8.59 -1.59
N ALA A 36 -1.35 -7.54 -0.90
CA ALA A 36 -0.27 -6.66 -1.37
C ALA A 36 0.37 -5.84 -0.24
N PHE A 37 1.59 -5.36 -0.48
CA PHE A 37 2.29 -4.41 0.37
C PHE A 37 2.21 -3.00 -0.19
N ILE A 38 1.86 -2.03 0.65
CA ILE A 38 1.54 -0.66 0.24
C ILE A 38 2.60 0.31 0.73
N SER A 39 3.20 1.06 -0.20
CA SER A 39 3.98 2.26 0.07
C SER A 39 3.17 3.52 -0.21
N ASP A 40 3.61 4.67 0.33
CA ASP A 40 2.90 5.94 0.22
C ASP A 40 1.42 5.87 0.62
N ALA A 41 1.13 5.04 1.63
CA ALA A 41 -0.24 4.84 2.08
C ALA A 41 -0.83 6.11 2.69
N PHE A 42 -2.09 6.38 2.36
CA PHE A 42 -2.95 7.32 3.07
C PHE A 42 -4.39 6.79 3.08
N ILE A 43 -5.19 7.29 4.00
CA ILE A 43 -6.59 6.87 4.18
C ILE A 43 -7.53 7.94 3.64
N ALA A 44 -8.54 7.50 2.89
CA ALA A 44 -9.64 8.33 2.41
C ALA A 44 -10.92 7.49 2.41
N ASP A 45 -12.04 8.03 2.90
CA ASP A 45 -13.35 7.34 2.91
C ASP A 45 -13.32 5.88 3.45
N ASP A 46 -12.58 5.67 4.54
CA ASP A 46 -12.33 4.36 5.17
C ASP A 46 -11.64 3.33 4.26
N THR A 47 -11.01 3.75 3.17
CA THR A 47 -10.17 2.92 2.30
C THR A 47 -8.70 3.32 2.38
N CYS A 48 -7.82 2.43 1.94
CA CYS A 48 -6.39 2.71 1.82
C CYS A 48 -6.03 2.98 0.36
N VAL A 49 -5.30 4.07 0.13
CA VAL A 49 -4.75 4.42 -1.17
C VAL A 49 -3.23 4.46 -1.07
N GLY A 50 -2.54 3.89 -2.05
CA GLY A 50 -1.08 3.92 -2.10
C GLY A 50 -0.52 3.26 -3.35
N VAL A 51 0.75 2.89 -3.28
CA VAL A 51 1.47 2.18 -4.35
C VAL A 51 1.74 0.76 -3.88
N SER A 52 1.29 -0.22 -4.66
CA SER A 52 1.28 -1.62 -4.26
C SER A 52 2.41 -2.46 -4.87
N PHE A 53 2.83 -3.48 -4.13
CA PHE A 53 3.93 -4.39 -4.46
C PHE A 53 3.62 -5.82 -4.00
N ASP A 54 4.23 -6.79 -4.68
CA ASP A 54 4.22 -8.22 -4.35
C ASP A 54 2.77 -8.73 -4.19
N HIS A 55 2.01 -8.55 -5.27
CA HIS A 55 0.61 -8.91 -5.34
C HIS A 55 0.43 -10.42 -5.46
N SER A 56 -0.48 -11.00 -4.68
CA SER A 56 -0.88 -12.41 -4.88
C SER A 56 -1.69 -12.56 -6.18
N GLU A 57 -1.34 -13.53 -7.03
CA GLU A 57 -1.84 -13.79 -8.40
C GLU A 57 -3.37 -13.97 -8.57
N LYS A 58 -4.18 -13.88 -7.51
CA LYS A 58 -5.62 -14.21 -7.58
C LYS A 58 -6.51 -13.23 -8.36
N ASP A 59 -5.97 -12.25 -9.08
CA ASP A 59 -6.79 -11.30 -9.84
C ASP A 59 -6.59 -11.44 -11.36
N ASP A 60 -7.39 -12.33 -11.94
CA ASP A 60 -7.59 -12.49 -13.38
C ASP A 60 -8.32 -11.27 -13.96
N ALA A 61 -7.57 -10.33 -14.55
CA ALA A 61 -7.93 -9.57 -15.76
C ALA A 61 -7.04 -8.33 -15.99
N TYR A 62 -6.38 -7.82 -14.95
CA TYR A 62 -5.50 -6.66 -15.06
C TYR A 62 -4.28 -6.88 -14.18
N HIS A 63 -3.13 -7.13 -14.82
CA HIS A 63 -1.83 -7.22 -14.17
C HIS A 63 -1.62 -5.99 -13.28
N ARG A 64 -1.87 -6.11 -11.97
CA ARG A 64 -1.42 -5.10 -11.00
C ARG A 64 0.10 -5.26 -10.90
N ALA A 65 0.79 -4.66 -11.87
CA ALA A 65 2.22 -4.54 -11.84
C ALA A 65 2.64 -3.86 -10.53
N ASP A 66 3.73 -4.34 -9.95
CA ASP A 66 4.38 -3.67 -8.85
C ASP A 66 4.64 -2.20 -9.22
N GLY A 67 4.33 -1.29 -8.28
CA GLY A 67 4.37 0.14 -8.55
C GLY A 67 3.06 0.74 -9.05
N SER A 68 1.99 -0.06 -9.20
CA SER A 68 0.65 0.45 -9.55
C SER A 68 -0.01 1.19 -8.39
N ILE A 69 -0.92 2.11 -8.73
CA ILE A 69 -1.78 2.75 -7.73
C ILE A 69 -2.85 1.75 -7.32
N LEU A 70 -2.92 1.51 -6.02
CA LEU A 70 -3.95 0.67 -5.41
C LEU A 70 -4.91 1.54 -4.61
N HIS A 71 -6.19 1.22 -4.73
CA HIS A 71 -7.26 1.67 -3.87
C HIS A 71 -7.97 0.43 -3.33
N THR A 72 -7.91 0.20 -2.02
CA THR A 72 -8.52 -0.98 -1.39
C THR A 72 -10.03 -0.82 -1.27
N GLY A 73 -10.73 -1.91 -0.93
CA GLY A 73 -12.06 -1.84 -0.33
C GLY A 73 -12.02 -1.21 1.07
N LYS A 74 -13.20 -1.08 1.68
CA LYS A 74 -13.34 -0.51 3.03
C LYS A 74 -12.57 -1.32 4.06
N ILE A 75 -11.83 -0.61 4.91
CA ILE A 75 -11.07 -1.16 6.03
C ILE A 75 -12.05 -1.60 7.10
N GLN A 76 -12.01 -2.89 7.43
CA GLN A 76 -12.80 -3.50 8.50
C GLN A 76 -12.03 -3.53 9.81
N SER A 77 -10.72 -3.79 9.74
CA SER A 77 -9.85 -3.78 10.91
C SER A 77 -8.43 -3.31 10.55
N ALA A 78 -7.75 -2.70 11.53
CA ALA A 78 -6.35 -2.33 11.42
C ALA A 78 -5.60 -2.74 12.68
N ARG A 79 -4.59 -3.60 12.53
CA ARG A 79 -3.76 -4.07 13.66
C ARG A 79 -2.28 -3.98 13.35
N LYS A 80 -1.46 -3.88 14.40
CA LYS A 80 -0.01 -4.01 14.23
C LYS A 80 0.39 -5.47 14.23
N GLU A 81 1.18 -5.85 13.23
CA GLU A 81 1.94 -7.09 13.25
C GLU A 81 3.43 -6.77 13.14
N GLY A 82 4.12 -6.87 14.28
CA GLY A 82 5.48 -6.37 14.42
C GLY A 82 5.52 -4.85 14.26
N ARG A 83 6.19 -4.36 13.21
CA ARG A 83 6.38 -2.92 12.95
C ARG A 83 5.49 -2.36 11.84
N PHE A 84 4.65 -3.20 11.25
CA PHE A 84 3.80 -2.85 10.12
C PHE A 84 2.33 -2.91 10.54
N TRP A 85 1.52 -2.09 9.89
CA TRP A 85 0.08 -2.16 10.03
C TRP A 85 -0.46 -3.12 8.99
N LEU A 86 -1.27 -4.08 9.44
CA LEU A 86 -2.05 -4.97 8.63
C LEU A 86 -3.50 -4.46 8.63
N LEU A 87 -4.03 -4.25 7.43
CA LEU A 87 -5.40 -3.87 7.16
C LEU A 87 -6.14 -5.10 6.68
N GLU A 88 -7.27 -5.40 7.29
CA GLU A 88 -8.25 -6.32 6.72
C GLU A 88 -9.36 -5.49 6.08
N THR A 89 -9.69 -5.84 4.85
CA THR A 89 -10.64 -5.12 4.02
C THR A 89 -11.60 -6.10 3.37
N GLN A 90 -12.66 -5.60 2.73
CA GLN A 90 -13.64 -6.45 2.04
C GLN A 90 -13.04 -7.28 0.89
N ASP A 91 -11.97 -6.81 0.27
CA ASP A 91 -11.36 -7.37 -0.95
C ASP A 91 -9.98 -8.01 -0.69
N GLY A 92 -9.47 -7.98 0.53
CA GLY A 92 -8.20 -8.61 0.85
C GLY A 92 -7.54 -8.12 2.14
N ASN A 93 -6.30 -8.57 2.34
CA ASN A 93 -5.49 -8.13 3.47
C ASN A 93 -4.27 -7.37 2.95
N TYR A 94 -4.05 -6.17 3.45
CA TYR A 94 -3.04 -5.26 2.93
C TYR A 94 -2.07 -4.83 4.03
N VAL A 95 -0.78 -4.75 3.72
CA VAL A 95 0.23 -4.33 4.69
C VAL A 95 0.74 -2.94 4.34
N ILE A 96 0.61 -1.98 5.26
CA ILE A 96 1.23 -0.66 5.09
C ILE A 96 2.74 -0.78 5.38
N ALA A 97 3.53 -0.80 4.31
CA ALA A 97 4.98 -0.70 4.38
C ALA A 97 5.38 0.72 4.78
N SER A 98 4.86 1.77 4.13
CA SER A 98 5.16 3.16 4.46
C SER A 98 3.98 4.10 4.23
N PHE A 99 3.98 5.24 4.91
CA PHE A 99 2.96 6.28 4.77
C PHE A 99 3.43 7.37 3.82
N ARG A 100 2.49 7.94 3.05
CA ARG A 100 2.74 9.15 2.26
C ARG A 100 3.23 10.26 3.17
N ARG A 101 4.25 11.01 2.73
CA ARG A 101 4.72 12.19 3.46
C ARG A 101 3.56 13.17 3.67
N ASP A 102 3.53 13.77 4.86
CA ASP A 102 2.58 14.80 5.32
C ASP A 102 1.10 14.38 5.47
N LEU A 103 0.58 13.49 4.62
CA LEU A 103 -0.81 13.04 4.68
C LEU A 103 -0.98 11.70 5.41
N GLY A 104 -0.15 10.71 5.11
CA GLY A 104 -0.49 9.31 5.35
C GLY A 104 -0.71 8.97 6.82
N ARG A 105 0.22 9.37 7.69
CA ARG A 105 0.09 9.13 9.14
C ARG A 105 -1.10 9.87 9.74
N ALA A 106 -1.31 11.12 9.34
CA ALA A 106 -2.41 11.94 9.86
C ALA A 106 -3.77 11.34 9.47
N SER A 107 -3.94 10.92 8.21
CA SER A 107 -5.16 10.25 7.75
C SER A 107 -5.41 8.92 8.46
N PHE A 108 -4.35 8.14 8.69
CA PHE A 108 -4.47 6.85 9.37
C PHE A 108 -4.78 7.00 10.86
N SER A 109 -4.19 7.99 11.54
CA SER A 109 -4.54 8.31 12.93
C SER A 109 -6.00 8.74 13.09
N LYS A 110 -6.57 9.45 12.11
CA LYS A 110 -8.01 9.80 12.12
C LYS A 110 -8.90 8.57 12.06
N LEU A 111 -8.58 7.61 11.19
CA LEU A 111 -9.30 6.34 11.08
C LEU A 111 -9.30 5.57 12.41
N LEU A 112 -8.14 5.46 13.06
CA LEU A 112 -8.04 4.77 14.35
C LEU A 112 -8.87 5.48 15.44
N GLN A 113 -8.82 6.81 15.48
CA GLN A 113 -9.59 7.60 16.44
C GLN A 113 -11.11 7.50 16.23
N SER A 114 -11.58 7.32 14.99
CA SER A 114 -13.00 7.09 14.73
C SER A 114 -13.45 5.68 15.11
N ALA A 115 -12.56 4.69 15.02
CA ALA A 115 -12.85 3.32 15.43
C ALA A 115 -12.97 3.19 16.96
N ASP A 116 -12.13 3.88 17.72
CA ASP A 116 -12.15 3.87 19.20
C ASP A 116 -13.39 4.56 19.82
N ARG A 117 -14.26 5.19 19.00
CA ARG A 117 -15.47 5.89 19.46
C ARG A 117 -16.71 4.99 19.53
N PHE A 118 -16.60 3.71 19.18
CA PHE A 118 -17.66 2.71 19.20
C PHE A 118 -17.26 1.53 20.09
#